data_AF-A0A3B8SSQ4-F1
#
_entry.id   AF-A0A3B8SSQ4-F1
#
_cell.length_a   1.000
_cell.length_b   1.000
_cell.length_c   1.000
_cell.angle_alpha   90.00
_cell.angle_beta   90.00
_cell.angle_gamma   90.00
#
_symmetry.space_group_name_H-M   'P 1'
#
loop_
_entity.id
_entity.type
_entity.pdbx_description
1 polymer ?
#
loop_
_entity_poly.entity_id
_entity_poly.type
_entity_poly.pdbx_seq_one_letter_code
_entity_poly.pdbx_strand_id
1 'polypeptide(L)'
;MWSEVSQLSDDWFHQAGIGRARDYQLNRFNRTDSVCWIDGTTEPCQHWLQYTEKLRASLNQRCFLGLFSYESHYARYLPGQYYKRHLDAFQGEANRVVSTVLYLNPGW
;
A
#
# COMPACT_ATOMS: atom_id res chain seq x y z
N MET A 1 -5.23 9.38 -9.15
CA MET A 1 -5.21 8.00 -8.65
C MET A 1 -5.97 7.06 -9.58
N TRP A 2 -7.32 7.08 -9.65
CA TRP A 2 -8.06 6.18 -10.56
C TRP A 2 -7.64 6.30 -12.04
N SER A 3 -7.65 7.51 -12.59
CA SER A 3 -7.25 7.75 -13.98
C SER A 3 -5.85 7.24 -14.28
N GLU A 4 -4.91 7.45 -13.36
CA GLU A 4 -3.54 6.98 -13.47
C GLU A 4 -3.47 5.45 -13.44
N VAL A 5 -3.99 4.81 -12.39
CA VAL A 5 -3.86 3.35 -12.22
C VAL A 5 -4.56 2.58 -13.34
N SER A 6 -5.60 3.14 -13.95
CA SER A 6 -6.29 2.56 -15.10
C SER A 6 -5.47 2.57 -16.40
N GLN A 7 -4.42 3.40 -16.47
CA GLN A 7 -3.55 3.55 -17.65
C GLN A 7 -2.18 2.87 -17.48
N LEU A 8 -1.82 2.44 -16.28
CA LEU A 8 -0.58 1.73 -16.03
C LEU A 8 -0.59 0.36 -16.73
N SER A 9 0.47 0.06 -17.49
CA SER A 9 0.68 -1.25 -18.09
C SER A 9 1.06 -2.28 -17.01
N ASP A 10 0.97 -3.56 -17.38
CA ASP A 10 1.31 -4.67 -16.49
C ASP A 10 2.78 -4.65 -16.03
N ASP A 11 3.68 -4.04 -16.80
CA ASP A 11 5.11 -3.97 -16.48
C ASP A 11 5.43 -3.16 -15.21
N TRP A 12 4.53 -2.25 -14.84
CA TRP A 12 4.64 -1.47 -13.60
C TRP A 12 4.27 -2.27 -12.36
N PHE A 13 3.61 -3.41 -12.54
CA PHE A 13 3.10 -4.23 -11.45
C PHE A 13 4.03 -5.41 -11.18
N HIS A 14 4.52 -5.49 -9.95
CA HIS A 14 5.33 -6.60 -9.48
C HIS A 14 4.49 -7.51 -8.59
N GLN A 15 4.76 -8.81 -8.62
CA GLN A 15 4.10 -9.75 -7.72
C GLN A 15 4.40 -9.40 -6.27
N ALA A 16 3.35 -9.29 -5.46
CA ALA A 16 3.49 -8.92 -4.07
C ALA A 16 4.11 -10.07 -3.26
N GLY A 17 5.13 -9.76 -2.48
CA GLY A 17 5.71 -10.67 -1.50
C GLY A 17 5.29 -10.32 -0.06
N ILE A 18 5.72 -11.16 0.87
CA ILE A 18 5.63 -10.91 2.31
C ILE A 18 7.04 -10.99 2.92
N GLY A 19 7.27 -10.26 4.02
CA GLY A 19 8.57 -10.19 4.70
C GLY A 19 9.46 -9.03 4.24
N ARG A 20 10.66 -8.92 4.81
CA ARG A 20 11.64 -7.84 4.54
C ARG A 20 13.02 -8.42 4.25
N ALA A 21 13.79 -7.71 3.44
CA ALA A 21 15.20 -8.02 3.15
C ALA A 21 15.44 -9.51 2.80
N ARG A 22 16.20 -10.24 3.62
CA ARG A 22 16.54 -11.65 3.37
C ARG A 22 15.38 -12.63 3.59
N ASP A 23 14.32 -12.17 4.27
CA ASP A 23 13.10 -12.95 4.52
C ASP A 23 11.97 -12.54 3.56
N TYR A 24 12.26 -11.76 2.52
CA TYR A 24 11.29 -11.50 1.46
C TYR A 24 11.01 -12.80 0.70
N GLN A 25 9.84 -13.36 0.97
CA GLN A 25 9.35 -14.53 0.25
C GLN A 25 8.21 -14.10 -0.65
N LEU A 26 8.28 -14.51 -1.92
CA LEU A 26 7.12 -14.56 -2.82
C LEU A 26 6.18 -15.66 -2.31
N ASN A 27 5.53 -15.42 -1.18
CA ASN A 27 4.61 -16.38 -0.57
C ASN A 27 3.23 -16.23 -1.22
N ARG A 28 3.11 -16.82 -2.42
CA ARG A 28 1.86 -16.93 -3.18
C ARG A 28 0.72 -17.59 -2.41
N PHE A 29 1.02 -18.25 -1.29
CA PHE A 29 0.03 -18.94 -0.48
C PHE A 29 -0.85 -17.98 0.33
N ASN A 30 -0.35 -16.77 0.61
CA ASN A 30 -1.05 -15.81 1.48
C ASN A 30 -1.67 -14.65 0.70
N ARG A 31 -1.01 -14.18 -0.35
CA ARG A 31 -1.51 -13.14 -1.24
C ARG A 31 -1.12 -13.41 -2.68
N THR A 32 -1.98 -13.04 -3.62
CA THR A 32 -1.79 -13.29 -5.06
C THR A 32 -1.91 -12.04 -5.92
N ASP A 33 -2.02 -10.87 -5.31
CA ASP A 33 -2.12 -9.59 -5.99
C ASP A 33 -0.77 -9.11 -6.53
N SER A 34 -0.83 -8.17 -7.46
CA SER A 34 0.35 -7.42 -7.91
C SER A 34 0.31 -6.00 -7.37
N VAL A 35 1.49 -5.43 -7.11
CA VAL A 35 1.65 -4.10 -6.53
C VAL A 35 2.53 -3.20 -7.39
N CYS A 36 2.22 -1.91 -7.39
CA CYS A 36 3.05 -0.85 -7.97
C CYS A 36 3.27 0.21 -6.90
N TRP A 37 4.52 0.44 -6.49
CA TRP A 37 4.85 1.41 -5.45
C TRP A 37 4.55 2.84 -5.89
N ILE A 38 4.11 3.67 -4.94
CA ILE A 38 3.84 5.09 -5.16
C ILE A 38 5.04 5.88 -4.62
N ASP A 39 5.81 6.47 -5.52
CA ASP A 39 7.06 7.18 -5.23
C ASP A 39 7.03 8.68 -5.57
N GLY A 40 5.90 9.18 -6.07
CA GLY A 40 5.73 10.61 -6.43
C GLY A 40 6.26 10.97 -7.82
N THR A 41 6.51 9.98 -8.68
CA THR A 41 6.90 10.19 -10.09
C THR A 41 5.84 10.92 -10.92
N THR A 42 4.56 10.77 -10.59
CA THR A 42 3.43 11.40 -11.29
C THR A 42 2.70 12.43 -10.41
N GLU A 43 2.01 13.37 -11.04
CA GLU A 43 1.20 14.37 -10.33
C GLU A 43 0.16 13.75 -9.36
N PRO A 44 -0.63 12.72 -9.76
CA PRO A 44 -1.60 12.15 -8.83
C PRO A 44 -0.92 11.43 -7.65
N CYS A 45 0.22 10.76 -7.87
CA CYS A 45 1.03 10.18 -6.81
C CYS A 45 1.55 11.25 -5.84
N GLN A 46 2.00 12.41 -6.33
CA GLN A 46 2.43 13.54 -5.49
C GLN A 46 1.28 14.07 -4.64
N HIS A 47 0.10 14.26 -5.22
CA HIS A 47 -1.08 14.69 -4.48
C HIS A 47 -1.48 13.69 -3.39
N TRP A 48 -1.39 12.39 -3.68
CA TRP A 48 -1.61 11.35 -2.68
C TRP A 48 -0.62 11.41 -1.53
N LEU A 49 0.68 11.49 -1.82
CA LEU A 49 1.73 11.58 -0.80
C LEU A 49 1.57 12.83 0.07
N GLN A 50 1.22 13.97 -0.52
CA GLN A 50 0.93 15.20 0.23
C GLN A 50 -0.30 15.05 1.13
N TYR A 51 -1.36 14.39 0.64
CA TYR A 51 -2.56 14.12 1.43
C TYR A 51 -2.25 13.22 2.63
N THR A 52 -1.53 12.13 2.40
CA THR A 52 -1.18 11.17 3.46
C THR A 52 -0.22 11.76 4.48
N GLU A 53 0.65 12.68 4.06
CA GLU A 53 1.52 13.41 4.98
C GLU A 53 0.73 14.34 5.90
N LYS A 54 -0.26 15.07 5.36
CA LYS A 54 -1.19 15.88 6.18
C LYS A 54 -1.99 15.01 7.16
N LEU A 55 -2.40 13.82 6.72
CA LEU A 55 -3.09 12.85 7.57
C LEU A 55 -2.17 12.37 8.70
N ARG A 56 -0.92 11.97 8.39
CA ARG A 56 0.09 11.55 9.38
C ARG A 56 0.31 12.62 10.44
N ALA A 57 0.52 13.87 10.01
CA ALA A 57 0.70 15.00 10.93
C ALA A 57 -0.52 15.23 11.84
N SER A 58 -1.73 15.15 11.27
CA SER A 58 -2.97 15.30 12.03
C SER A 58 -3.18 14.20 13.07
N LEU A 59 -2.87 12.94 12.70
CA LEU A 59 -2.93 11.80 13.61
C LEU A 59 -1.91 11.92 14.74
N ASN A 60 -0.68 12.35 14.44
CA ASN A 60 0.32 12.62 15.47
C ASN A 60 -0.12 13.71 16.43
N GLN A 61 -0.71 14.80 15.94
CA GLN A 61 -1.16 15.90 16.78
C GLN A 61 -2.34 15.51 17.68
N ARG A 62 -3.31 14.74 17.16
CA ARG A 62 -4.56 14.44 17.86
C ARG A 62 -4.51 13.17 18.70
N CYS A 63 -3.67 12.23 18.31
CA CYS A 63 -3.63 10.89 18.88
C CYS A 63 -2.24 10.52 19.45
N PHE A 64 -1.25 11.42 19.38
CA PHE A 64 0.09 11.23 19.94
C PHE A 64 0.80 9.94 19.47
N LEU A 65 0.56 9.53 18.22
CA LEU A 65 0.99 8.21 17.71
C LEU A 65 2.48 8.10 17.34
N GLY A 66 3.19 9.23 17.20
CA GLY A 66 4.61 9.21 16.84
C GLY A 66 4.92 8.56 15.49
N LEU A 67 4.04 8.70 14.49
CA LEU A 67 4.24 8.18 13.13
C LEU A 67 5.39 8.92 12.45
N PHE A 68 6.36 8.22 11.85
CA PHE A 68 7.58 8.82 11.27
C PHE A 68 7.62 8.81 9.75
N SER A 69 7.18 7.72 9.12
CA SER A 69 7.19 7.54 7.68
C SER A 69 5.84 6.98 7.19
N TYR A 70 5.62 7.08 5.89
CA TYR A 70 4.44 6.54 5.23
C TYR A 70 4.88 5.88 3.91
N GLU A 71 4.38 4.69 3.67
CA GLU A 71 4.62 3.92 2.45
C GLU A 71 3.28 3.50 1.86
N SER A 72 3.14 3.52 0.53
CA SER A 72 1.91 3.07 -0.12
C SER A 72 2.19 2.55 -1.53
N HIS A 73 1.28 1.72 -2.02
CA HIS A 73 1.33 1.14 -3.35
C HIS A 73 -0.08 0.97 -3.88
N TYR A 74 -0.22 0.97 -5.21
CA TYR A 74 -1.38 0.40 -5.86
C TYR A 74 -1.36 -1.12 -5.65
N ALA A 75 -2.51 -1.70 -5.30
CA ALA A 75 -2.70 -3.14 -5.24
C ALA A 75 -3.79 -3.54 -6.24
N ARG A 76 -3.48 -4.51 -7.11
CA ARG A 76 -4.37 -4.96 -8.18
C ARG A 76 -4.73 -6.43 -7.99
N TYR A 77 -6.03 -6.68 -7.87
CA TYR A 77 -6.62 -8.01 -7.73
C TYR A 77 -7.42 -8.33 -8.98
N LEU A 78 -6.92 -9.26 -9.79
CA LEU A 78 -7.67 -9.85 -10.89
C LEU A 78 -8.74 -10.83 -10.36
N PRO A 79 -9.77 -11.17 -11.14
CA PRO A 79 -10.75 -12.17 -10.74
C PRO A 79 -10.10 -13.45 -10.21
N GLY A 80 -10.52 -13.89 -9.02
CA GLY A 80 -9.98 -15.07 -8.33
C GLY A 80 -8.71 -14.83 -7.49
N GLN A 81 -8.11 -13.64 -7.55
CA GLN A 81 -7.00 -13.27 -6.66
C GLN A 81 -7.51 -12.86 -5.27
N TYR A 82 -6.68 -13.06 -4.25
CA TYR A 82 -7.05 -12.85 -2.87
C TYR A 82 -5.86 -12.48 -1.98
N TYR A 83 -6.19 -12.00 -0.78
CA TYR A 83 -5.30 -11.97 0.37
C TYR A 83 -6.00 -12.68 1.53
N LYS A 84 -5.39 -13.75 2.05
CA LYS A 84 -5.85 -14.43 3.26
C LYS A 84 -5.83 -13.48 4.46
N ARG A 85 -6.64 -13.81 5.47
CA ARG A 85 -6.69 -13.09 6.76
C ARG A 85 -5.28 -12.97 7.35
N HIS A 86 -4.88 -11.75 7.67
CA HIS A 86 -3.56 -11.42 8.20
C HIS A 86 -3.63 -10.17 9.11
N LEU A 87 -2.50 -9.84 9.71
CA LEU A 87 -2.25 -8.56 10.38
C LEU A 87 -1.16 -7.81 9.61
N ASP A 88 -1.31 -6.50 9.44
CA ASP A 88 -0.32 -5.68 8.75
C ASP A 88 0.95 -5.45 9.57
N ALA A 89 0.82 -5.45 10.90
CA ALA A 89 1.92 -5.41 11.84
C ALA A 89 2.40 -6.84 12.14
N PHE A 90 3.62 -7.16 11.72
CA PHE A 90 4.23 -8.45 12.00
C PHE A 90 4.67 -8.54 13.46
N GLN A 91 4.66 -9.74 14.03
CA GLN A 91 5.14 -9.96 15.40
C GLN A 91 6.61 -9.57 15.52
N GLY A 92 6.94 -8.73 16.50
CA GLY A 92 8.29 -8.19 16.72
C GLY A 92 8.60 -6.90 15.95
N GLU A 93 7.76 -6.50 14.98
CA GLU A 93 7.96 -5.31 14.15
C GLU A 93 6.90 -4.25 14.49
N ALA A 94 7.20 -3.39 15.47
CA ALA A 94 6.28 -2.33 15.93
C ALA A 94 6.21 -1.10 15.00
N ASN A 95 6.57 -1.23 13.73
CA ASN A 95 6.75 -0.11 12.80
C ASN A 95 5.51 0.22 11.96
N ARG A 96 4.45 -0.57 12.05
CA ARG A 96 3.16 -0.29 11.41
C ARG A 96 2.09 -0.08 12.46
N VAL A 97 1.75 1.19 12.68
CA VAL A 97 0.77 1.62 13.70
C VAL A 97 -0.59 1.92 13.09
N VAL A 98 -0.61 2.44 11.85
CA VAL A 98 -1.82 2.81 11.13
C VAL A 98 -1.72 2.31 9.69
N SER A 99 -2.76 1.60 9.24
CA SER A 99 -2.95 1.22 7.84
C SER A 99 -4.05 2.08 7.20
N THR A 100 -3.85 2.44 5.93
CA THR A 100 -4.82 3.18 5.12
C THR A 100 -5.12 2.39 3.84
N VAL A 101 -6.39 2.34 3.45
CA VAL A 101 -6.82 1.72 2.19
C VAL A 101 -7.75 2.67 1.46
N LEU A 102 -7.43 2.96 0.19
CA LEU A 102 -8.29 3.73 -0.71
C LEU A 102 -8.74 2.80 -1.84
N TYR A 103 -10.04 2.53 -1.91
CA TYR A 103 -10.62 1.77 -3.01
C TYR A 103 -10.81 2.67 -4.23
N LEU A 104 -10.40 2.17 -5.39
CA LEU A 104 -10.46 2.87 -6.67
C LEU A 104 -11.29 2.07 -7.68
N ASN A 105 -12.39 1.42 -7.29
CA ASN A 105 -13.22 0.62 -8.20
C ASN A 105 -14.53 1.37 -8.47
N PRO A 106 -14.67 2.10 -9.61
CA PRO A 106 -15.90 2.83 -9.89
C PRO A 106 -17.07 1.87 -10.10
N GLY A 107 -18.22 2.19 -9.50
CA GLY A 107 -19.45 1.42 -9.69
C GLY A 107 -19.44 0.03 -9.04
N TRP A 108 -18.51 -0.21 -8.10
CA TRP A 108 -18.54 -1.37 -7.23
C TRP A 108 -19.63 -1.25 -6.16
#